data_AF-A0A6L4WNW0-F1
#
_entry.id   AF-A0A6L4WNW0-F1
#
_cell.length_a   1.000
_cell.length_b   1.000
_cell.length_c   1.000
_cell.angle_alpha   90.00
_cell.angle_beta   90.00
_cell.angle_gamma   90.00
#
_symmetry.space_group_name_H-M   'P 1'
#
loop_
_entity.id
_entity.type
_entity.pdbx_description
1 polymer ?
#
loop_
_entity_poly.entity_id
_entity_poly.type
_entity_poly.pdbx_seq_one_letter_code
_entity_poly.pdbx_strand_id
1 'polypeptide(L)' 'MSTETEKLVFEDKIVEAKQLLEKLSNPQITLSDSIEVYKTGIKQLEDAQKLLDEAKLIFTTQEKN' A
#
# COMPACT_ATOMS: atom_id res chain seq x y z
N MET A 1 -21.99 -2.21 5.20
CA MET A 1 -21.58 -1.07 4.34
C MET A 1 -20.12 -0.65 4.56
N SER A 2 -19.48 -0.95 5.71
CA SER A 2 -18.14 -0.40 6.04
C SER A 2 -16.93 -1.18 5.50
N THR A 3 -17.08 -2.48 5.18
CA THR A 3 -15.94 -3.37 4.84
C THR A 3 -15.44 -3.24 3.39
N GLU A 4 -16.28 -2.74 2.49
CA GLU A 4 -15.97 -2.67 1.06
C GLU A 4 -15.08 -1.45 0.75
N THR A 5 -15.28 -0.35 1.48
CA THR A 5 -14.46 0.86 1.41
C THR A 5 -13.02 0.61 1.86
N GLU A 6 -12.82 -0.13 2.96
CA GLU A 6 -11.47 -0.47 3.46
C GLU A 6 -10.69 -1.35 2.47
N LYS A 7 -11.40 -2.27 1.79
CA LYS A 7 -10.81 -3.14 0.78
C LYS A 7 -10.36 -2.35 -0.46
N LEU A 8 -11.19 -1.40 -0.92
CA LEU A 8 -10.86 -0.48 -2.00
C LEU A 8 -9.63 0.38 -1.64
N VAL A 9 -9.58 0.91 -0.42
CA VAL A 9 -8.43 1.71 0.05
C VAL A 9 -7.13 0.89 0.09
N PHE A 10 -7.18 -0.38 0.47
CA PHE A 10 -6.01 -1.27 0.43
C PHE A 10 -5.55 -1.53 -1.01
N GLU A 11 -6.47 -1.89 -1.91
CA GLU A 11 -6.11 -2.14 -3.31
C GLU A 11 -5.57 -0.88 -3.99
N ASP A 12 -6.16 0.28 -3.73
CA ASP A 12 -5.71 1.57 -4.26
C ASP A 12 -4.28 1.88 -3.79
N LYS A 13 -3.96 1.67 -2.50
CA LYS A 13 -2.59 1.87 -1.98
C LYS A 13 -1.55 0.95 -2.63
N ILE A 14 -1.92 -0.30 -2.90
CA ILE A 14 -1.04 -1.25 -3.61
C ILE A 14 -0.82 -0.81 -5.06
N VAL A 15 -1.87 -0.35 -5.74
CA VAL A 15 -1.79 0.16 -7.11
C VAL A 15 -0.92 1.41 -7.17
N GLU A 16 -1.13 2.37 -6.27
CA GLU A 16 -0.29 3.57 -6.16
C GLU A 16 1.18 3.25 -5.92
N ALA A 17 1.47 2.32 -5.00
CA ALA A 17 2.83 1.90 -4.73
C ALA A 17 3.50 1.27 -5.95
N LYS A 18 2.78 0.41 -6.69
CA LYS A 18 3.28 -0.17 -7.95
C LYS A 18 3.56 0.89 -9.00
N GLN A 19 2.64 1.85 -9.18
CA GLN A 19 2.84 2.96 -10.12
C GLN A 19 4.03 3.83 -9.74
N LEU A 20 4.25 4.08 -8.45
CA LEU A 20 5.43 4.80 -7.96
C LEU A 20 6.72 4.01 -8.26
N LEU A 21 6.74 2.71 -7.99
CA LEU A 21 7.92 1.88 -8.29
C LEU A 21 8.17 1.75 -9.80
N GLU A 22 7.13 1.75 -10.64
CA GLU A 22 7.28 1.83 -12.10
C GLU A 22 7.95 3.13 -12.55
N LYS A 23 7.68 4.27 -11.88
CA LYS A 23 8.38 5.53 -12.17
C LYS A 23 9.89 5.45 -11.91
N LEU A 24 10.34 4.58 -11.00
CA LEU A 24 11.78 4.32 -10.81
C LEU A 24 12.42 3.59 -11.99
N SER A 25 11.62 2.90 -12.80
CA SER A 25 12.09 2.24 -14.03
C SER A 25 12.24 3.23 -15.19
N ASN A 26 11.81 4.48 -15.03
CA ASN A 26 11.98 5.52 -16.03
C ASN A 26 13.42 6.08 -15.98
N PRO A 27 14.23 5.92 -17.04
CA PRO A 27 15.61 6.41 -17.07
C PRO A 27 15.74 7.95 -17.05
N GLN A 28 14.63 8.68 -17.24
CA GLN A 28 14.58 10.15 -17.17
C GLN A 28 14.33 10.69 -15.76
N ILE A 29 14.13 9.82 -14.76
CA ILE A 29 13.91 10.25 -13.37
C ILE A 29 15.19 10.86 -12.80
N THR A 30 15.09 11.99 -12.11
CA THR A 30 16.25 12.57 -11.42
C THR A 30 16.56 11.74 -10.18
N LEU A 31 17.82 11.78 -9.71
CA LEU A 31 18.20 11.05 -8.49
C LEU A 31 17.37 11.50 -7.29
N SER A 32 17.11 12.80 -7.15
CA SER A 32 16.27 13.36 -6.08
C SER A 32 14.85 12.81 -6.15
N ASP A 33 14.24 12.81 -7.34
CA ASP A 33 12.89 12.27 -7.52
C ASP A 33 12.85 10.76 -7.28
N SER A 34 13.90 10.03 -7.66
CA SER A 34 13.97 8.58 -7.45
C SER A 34 13.97 8.22 -5.96
N ILE A 35 14.64 9.02 -5.12
CA ILE A 35 14.65 8.81 -3.67
C ILE A 35 13.29 9.14 -3.07
N GLU A 36 12.64 10.20 -3.53
CA GLU A 36 11.32 10.61 -3.04
C GLU A 36 10.23 9.60 -3.44
N VAL A 37 10.25 9.15 -4.70
CA VAL A 37 9.35 8.12 -5.23
C VAL A 37 9.56 6.80 -4.50
N TYR A 38 10.81 6.40 -4.26
CA TYR A 38 11.11 5.19 -3.49
C TYR A 38 10.58 5.27 -2.06
N LYS A 39 10.87 6.37 -1.34
CA LYS A 39 10.35 6.58 0.03
C LYS A 39 8.83 6.55 0.09
N THR A 40 8.19 7.21 -0.87
CA THR A 40 6.72 7.26 -0.95
C THR A 40 6.14 5.89 -1.28
N GLY A 41 6.73 5.16 -2.24
CA GLY A 41 6.31 3.82 -2.61
C GLY A 41 6.43 2.82 -1.46
N ILE A 42 7.56 2.84 -0.73
CA ILE A 42 7.76 2.02 0.47
C ILE A 42 6.70 2.34 1.54
N LYS A 43 6.44 3.61 1.80
CA LYS A 43 5.44 4.03 2.79
C LYS A 43 4.03 3.56 2.44
N GLN A 44 3.65 3.63 1.16
CA GLN A 44 2.35 3.13 0.69
C GLN A 44 2.24 1.60 0.86
N LEU A 45 3.33 0.85 0.61
CA LEU A 45 3.36 -0.59 0.88
C LEU A 45 3.25 -0.91 2.38
N GLU A 46 3.92 -0.15 3.25
CA GLU A 46 3.81 -0.31 4.70
C GLU A 46 2.39 -0.05 5.21
N ASP A 47 1.74 1.00 4.71
CA ASP A 47 0.35 1.31 5.06
C ASP A 47 -0.60 0.20 4.59
N ALA A 48 -0.42 -0.30 3.38
CA ALA A 48 -1.19 -1.44 2.87
C ALA A 48 -0.98 -2.68 3.74
N GLN A 49 0.27 -2.97 4.11
CA GLN A 49 0.60 -4.10 4.99
C GLN A 49 -0.11 -3.99 6.35
N LYS A 50 -0.15 -2.80 6.96
CA LYS A 50 -0.88 -2.57 8.22
C LYS A 50 -2.37 -2.83 8.08
N LEU A 51 -3.01 -2.33 7.03
CA LEU A 51 -4.43 -2.58 6.75
C LEU A 51 -4.72 -4.08 6.61
N LEU A 52 -3.82 -4.83 5.97
CA LEU A 52 -3.96 -6.28 5.84
C LEU A 52 -3.81 -7.00 7.19
N ASP A 53 -2.87 -6.58 8.03
CA ASP A 53 -2.63 -7.18 9.34
C ASP A 53 -3.79 -6.88 10.31
N GLU A 54 -4.35 -5.67 10.27
CA GLU A 54 -5.56 -5.30 11.01
C GLU A 54 -6.77 -6.14 10.56
N ALA A 55 -6.98 -6.29 9.25
CA ALA A 55 -8.06 -7.12 8.72
C ALA A 55 -7.91 -8.60 9.13
N LYS A 56 -6.69 -9.15 9.10
CA LYS A 56 -6.41 -10.52 9.58
C LYS A 56 -6.66 -10.68 11.08
N LEU A 57 -6.30 -9.68 11.89
CA LEU A 57 -6.51 -9.69 13.33
C LEU A 57 -8.01 -9.69 13.69
N ILE A 58 -8.81 -8.86 13.00
CA ILE A 58 -10.27 -8.84 13.16
C ILE A 58 -10.86 -10.21 12.81
N PHE A 59 -10.47 -10.78 11.66
CA PHE A 59 -10.96 -12.09 11.22
C PHE A 59 -10.63 -13.21 12.22
N THR A 60 -9.40 -13.28 12.72
CA THR A 60 -8.99 -14.29 13.71
C THR A 60 -9.65 -14.11 15.07
N THR A 61 -10.06 -12.90 15.42
CA THR A 61 -10.78 -12.62 16.68
C THR A 61 -12.26 -13.00 16.58
N GLN A 62 -12.88 -12.85 15.40
CA GLN A 62 -14.27 -13.27 15.17
C GLN A 62 -14.46 -14.78 15.09
N GLU A 63 -13.48 -15.55 14.63
CA GLU A 63 -13.52 -17.03 14.59
C GLU A 63 -13.43 -17.69 15.99
N LYS A 64 -13.05 -16.94 17.03
CA LYS A 64 -12.88 -17.47 18.40
C LYS A 64 -14.09 -17.27 19.33
N ASN A 65 -15.20 -16.70 18.84
CA ASN A 65 -16.46 -16.53 19.57
C ASN A 65 -17.60 -17.26 18.85
#